data_AF-A0A1Z4KQ11-F1
#
_entry.id   AF-A0A1Z4KQ11-F1
#
_cell.length_a   1.000
_cell.length_b   1.000
_cell.length_c   1.000
_cell.angle_alpha   90.00
_cell.angle_beta   90.00
_cell.angle_gamma   90.00
#
_symmetry.space_group_name_H-M   'P 1'
#
loop_
_entity.id
_entity.type
_entity.pdbx_description
1 polymer ?
#
loop_
_entity_poly.entity_id
_entity_poly.type
_entity_poly.pdbx_seq_one_letter_code
_entity_poly.pdbx_strand_id
1 'polypeptide(L)'
;MQERFQAVIKRRLQIHIENHPPLFPWESQIVDYPDYIEEPSLALAPNWGWLAQQTKLNLPVNLPERVFQEILEKCQQMVASSLPLGAKLVQVVEGFFPNESQTINDLAGLVLRTNYRSPETLDTMPNIQSDYADLDSRQQMALSLLAAKQLLANLTLPVSATQPVVERLWLTSLGALTLRVEYYTKGDVTQLVVHSDLPTQGILTLQGNGSIAIAQSSSPGCLSVELTCKQLQPSYTLEVDCPELDQQPLLFVINPAT
;
A
#
# COMPACT_ATOMS: atom_id res chain seq x y z
N MET A 1 46.75 -35.49 -47.05
CA MET A 1 46.56 -36.53 -46.00
C MET A 1 45.90 -35.99 -44.72
N GLN A 2 46.22 -34.77 -44.27
CA GLN A 2 45.71 -34.17 -43.02
C GLN A 2 44.18 -34.09 -42.90
N GLU A 3 43.47 -33.75 -43.99
CA GLU A 3 42.00 -33.60 -43.99
C GLU A 3 41.25 -34.90 -43.68
N ARG A 4 41.78 -36.05 -44.10
CA ARG A 4 41.17 -37.35 -43.82
C ARG A 4 41.27 -37.71 -42.34
N PHE A 5 42.40 -37.41 -41.71
CA PHE A 5 42.57 -37.60 -40.27
C PHE A 5 41.65 -36.67 -39.47
N GLN A 6 41.53 -35.40 -39.87
CA GLN A 6 40.60 -34.45 -39.24
C GLN A 6 39.14 -34.90 -39.39
N ALA A 7 38.75 -35.42 -40.55
CA ALA A 7 37.40 -35.95 -40.77
C ALA A 7 37.09 -37.15 -39.87
N VAL A 8 38.06 -38.06 -39.69
CA VAL A 8 37.91 -39.22 -38.79
C VAL A 8 37.80 -38.78 -37.33
N ILE A 9 38.62 -37.82 -36.89
CA ILE A 9 38.57 -37.28 -35.53
C ILE A 9 37.23 -36.57 -35.29
N LYS A 10 36.81 -35.71 -36.22
CA LYS A 10 35.53 -35.01 -36.14
C LYS A 10 34.37 -35.98 -36.03
N ARG A 11 34.38 -37.05 -36.84
CA ARG A 11 33.33 -38.08 -36.80
C ARG A 11 33.33 -38.87 -35.49
N ARG A 12 34.50 -39.20 -34.96
CA ARG A 12 34.60 -39.87 -33.64
C ARG A 12 34.13 -38.98 -32.51
N LEU A 13 34.50 -37.70 -32.51
CA LEU A 13 34.04 -36.74 -31.50
C LEU A 13 32.53 -36.54 -31.57
N GLN A 14 31.97 -36.44 -32.78
CA GLN A 14 30.53 -36.29 -32.97
C GLN A 14 29.76 -37.50 -32.42
N ILE A 15 30.22 -38.72 -32.71
CA ILE A 15 29.64 -39.95 -32.13
C ILE A 15 29.79 -39.97 -30.61
N HIS A 16 30.89 -39.45 -30.06
CA HIS A 16 31.09 -39.41 -28.62
C HIS A 16 30.15 -38.42 -27.93
N ILE A 17 29.94 -37.24 -28.52
CA ILE A 17 29.01 -36.22 -28.02
C ILE A 17 27.56 -36.70 -28.11
N GLU A 18 27.19 -37.40 -29.19
CA GLU A 18 25.85 -38.00 -29.33
C GLU A 18 25.58 -39.07 -28.27
N ASN A 19 26.57 -39.91 -27.94
CA ASN A 19 26.42 -40.95 -26.92
C ASN A 19 26.58 -40.42 -25.48
N HIS A 20 27.29 -39.31 -25.29
CA HIS A 20 27.54 -38.67 -24.01
C HIS A 20 27.42 -37.14 -24.16
N PRO A 21 26.19 -36.60 -24.19
CA PRO A 21 26.00 -35.17 -24.28
C PRO A 21 26.62 -34.48 -23.05
N PRO A 22 27.18 -33.28 -23.22
CA PRO A 22 27.79 -32.55 -22.13
C PRO A 22 26.74 -32.23 -21.06
N LEU A 23 27.06 -32.53 -19.81
CA LEU A 23 26.28 -32.11 -18.65
C LEU A 23 26.64 -30.67 -18.29
N PHE A 24 25.67 -29.92 -17.80
CA PHE A 24 25.99 -28.64 -17.17
C PHE A 24 26.75 -28.86 -15.85
N PRO A 25 27.55 -27.88 -15.37
CA PRO A 25 28.40 -28.03 -14.18
C PRO A 25 27.66 -28.42 -12.89
N TRP A 26 26.36 -28.18 -12.82
CA TRP A 26 25.50 -28.49 -11.68
C TRP A 26 24.70 -29.79 -11.86
N GLU A 27 24.78 -30.44 -13.02
CA GLU A 27 24.10 -31.70 -13.32
C GLU A 27 25.01 -32.90 -13.09
N SER A 28 24.54 -33.86 -12.30
CA SER A 28 25.22 -35.14 -12.13
C SER A 28 24.83 -36.18 -13.19
N GLN A 29 23.70 -36.00 -13.88
CA GLN A 29 23.14 -36.92 -14.87
C GLN A 29 22.31 -36.16 -15.90
N ILE A 30 22.10 -36.75 -17.09
CA ILE A 30 21.25 -36.16 -18.13
C ILE A 30 19.81 -36.32 -17.68
N VAL A 31 19.12 -35.21 -17.47
CA VAL A 31 17.71 -35.18 -17.08
C VAL A 31 16.91 -34.56 -18.22
N ASP A 32 15.83 -35.21 -18.65
CA ASP A 32 14.87 -34.58 -19.55
C ASP A 32 14.18 -33.45 -18.80
N TYR A 33 14.51 -32.23 -19.20
CA TYR A 33 13.83 -31.04 -18.70
C TYR A 33 12.39 -31.05 -19.23
N PRO A 34 11.38 -30.87 -18.36
CA PRO A 34 10.04 -30.67 -18.86
C PRO A 34 10.01 -29.40 -19.70
N ASP A 35 9.48 -29.49 -20.93
CA ASP A 35 9.35 -28.35 -21.88
C ASP A 35 8.52 -27.19 -21.30
N TYR A 36 7.75 -27.49 -20.25
CA TYR A 36 7.05 -26.54 -19.43
C TYR A 36 7.23 -26.94 -17.98
N ILE A 37 7.78 -26.04 -17.17
CA ILE A 37 7.40 -26.01 -15.77
C ILE A 37 5.93 -25.60 -15.84
N GLU A 38 4.98 -26.53 -15.65
CA GLU A 38 3.70 -26.12 -15.08
C GLU A 38 4.11 -25.41 -13.79
N GLU A 39 4.25 -24.07 -13.85
CA GLU A 39 4.14 -23.25 -12.67
C GLU A 39 2.85 -23.79 -12.06
N PRO A 40 2.91 -24.53 -10.92
CA PRO A 40 1.69 -24.91 -10.26
C PRO A 40 1.06 -23.57 -10.02
N SER A 41 -0.03 -23.27 -10.75
CA SER A 41 -0.64 -21.96 -10.81
C SER A 41 -0.59 -21.48 -9.39
N LEU A 42 0.37 -20.60 -9.09
CA LEU A 42 0.50 -20.06 -7.76
C LEU A 42 -0.80 -19.30 -7.77
N ALA A 43 -1.80 -19.89 -7.11
CA ALA A 43 -2.94 -19.18 -6.64
C ALA A 43 -2.28 -18.12 -5.77
N LEU A 44 -1.92 -17.02 -6.43
CA LEU A 44 -1.70 -15.72 -5.85
C LEU A 44 -3.03 -15.55 -5.13
N ALA A 45 -3.03 -15.97 -3.86
CA ALA A 45 -3.97 -15.48 -2.89
C ALA A 45 -4.12 -14.00 -3.20
N PRO A 46 -5.34 -13.46 -3.36
CA PRO A 46 -5.55 -12.14 -3.95
C PRO A 46 -4.54 -11.20 -3.31
N ASN A 47 -3.50 -10.82 -4.07
CA ASN A 47 -2.39 -10.08 -3.52
C ASN A 47 -2.98 -8.71 -3.24
N TRP A 48 -3.40 -8.46 -2.00
CA TRP A 48 -4.03 -7.21 -1.62
C TRP A 48 -3.07 -6.09 -1.97
N GLY A 49 -3.35 -5.38 -3.06
CA GLY A 49 -2.34 -4.58 -3.76
C GLY A 49 -1.81 -3.43 -2.91
N TRP A 50 -2.53 -3.09 -1.84
CA TRP A 50 -2.19 -2.06 -0.87
C TRP A 50 -1.23 -2.50 0.24
N LEU A 51 -0.94 -3.80 0.39
CA LEU A 51 -0.10 -4.32 1.48
C LEU A 51 1.33 -3.77 1.45
N ALA A 52 1.84 -3.46 0.25
CA ALA A 52 3.18 -2.88 0.08
C ALA A 52 3.37 -1.57 0.88
N GLN A 53 2.29 -0.83 1.15
CA GLN A 53 2.32 0.39 1.96
C GLN A 53 2.74 0.14 3.42
N GLN A 54 2.56 -1.07 3.94
CA GLN A 54 2.96 -1.43 5.29
C GLN A 54 4.45 -1.16 5.54
N THR A 55 5.30 -1.36 4.53
CA THR A 55 6.76 -1.11 4.62
C THR A 55 7.11 0.37 4.85
N LYS A 56 6.20 1.30 4.52
CA LYS A 56 6.36 2.73 4.81
C LYS A 56 5.78 3.15 6.16
N LEU A 57 5.06 2.26 6.85
CA LEU A 57 4.60 2.53 8.19
C LEU A 57 5.79 2.37 9.15
N ASN A 58 6.00 3.39 9.98
CA ASN A 58 7.04 3.36 11.01
C ASN A 58 6.52 2.56 12.20
N LEU A 59 6.40 1.24 12.01
CA LEU A 59 5.98 0.30 13.04
C LEU A 59 7.20 -0.46 13.57
N PRO A 60 7.27 -0.75 14.87
CA PRO A 60 8.37 -1.50 15.46
C PRO A 60 8.35 -2.99 15.05
N VAL A 61 7.18 -3.53 14.73
CA VAL A 61 6.97 -4.92 14.29
C VAL A 61 5.98 -4.91 13.11
N ASN A 62 6.20 -5.80 12.14
CA ASN A 62 5.28 -5.99 11.03
C ASN A 62 3.98 -6.65 11.52
N LEU A 63 2.85 -6.03 11.19
CA LEU A 63 1.53 -6.60 11.38
C LEU A 63 1.30 -7.79 10.43
N PRO A 64 0.53 -8.81 10.86
CA PRO A 64 0.02 -9.82 9.96
C PRO A 64 -0.86 -9.20 8.87
N GLU A 65 -0.79 -9.72 7.65
CA GLU A 65 -1.50 -9.21 6.48
C GLU A 65 -3.00 -9.01 6.73
N ARG A 66 -3.68 -10.00 7.34
CA ARG A 66 -5.12 -9.92 7.65
C ARG A 66 -5.45 -8.78 8.61
N VAL A 67 -4.63 -8.57 9.63
CA VAL A 67 -4.83 -7.49 10.60
C VAL A 67 -4.66 -6.15 9.91
N PHE A 68 -3.64 -6.01 9.07
CA PHE A 68 -3.42 -4.79 8.30
C PHE A 68 -4.59 -4.48 7.36
N GLN A 69 -5.07 -5.49 6.62
CA GLN A 69 -6.19 -5.39 5.69
C GLN A 69 -7.47 -4.89 6.41
N GLU A 70 -7.85 -5.55 7.50
CA GLU A 70 -9.04 -5.17 8.27
C GLU A 70 -8.90 -3.76 8.87
N ILE A 71 -7.71 -3.39 9.38
CA ILE A 71 -7.46 -2.03 9.89
C ILE A 71 -7.61 -1.01 8.75
N LEU A 72 -7.04 -1.28 7.57
CA LEU A 72 -7.12 -0.38 6.42
C LEU A 72 -8.57 -0.19 5.97
N GLU A 73 -9.35 -1.26 5.82
CA GLU A 73 -10.76 -1.20 5.44
C GLU A 73 -11.56 -0.35 6.45
N LYS A 74 -11.37 -0.58 7.75
CA LYS A 74 -12.02 0.21 8.80
C LYS A 74 -11.55 1.66 8.77
N CYS A 75 -10.27 1.93 8.52
CA CYS A 75 -9.76 3.29 8.39
C CYS A 75 -10.41 4.02 7.20
N GLN A 76 -10.61 3.35 6.06
CA GLN A 76 -11.28 3.93 4.90
C GLN A 76 -12.76 4.25 5.16
N GLN A 77 -13.46 3.40 5.92
CA GLN A 77 -14.83 3.70 6.37
C GLN A 77 -14.87 4.91 7.33
N MET A 78 -13.86 5.04 8.19
CA MET A 78 -13.81 6.07 9.23
C MET A 78 -13.21 7.39 8.75
N VAL A 79 -12.38 7.41 7.72
CA VAL A 79 -11.67 8.63 7.29
C VAL A 79 -12.66 9.71 6.86
N ALA A 80 -13.74 9.34 6.16
CA ALA A 80 -14.81 10.24 5.73
C ALA A 80 -15.76 10.68 6.88
N SER A 81 -15.72 10.03 8.04
CA SER A 81 -16.58 10.40 9.17
C SER A 81 -16.11 11.72 9.82
N SER A 82 -17.04 12.47 10.41
CA SER A 82 -16.74 13.72 11.15
C SER A 82 -16.32 13.48 12.61
N LEU A 83 -16.06 12.22 12.99
CA LEU A 83 -15.68 11.86 14.36
C LEU A 83 -14.28 12.40 14.74
N PRO A 84 -14.04 12.71 16.02
CA PRO A 84 -12.70 13.07 16.47
C PRO A 84 -11.74 11.89 16.29
N LEU A 85 -10.47 12.18 16.02
CA LEU A 85 -9.48 11.15 15.67
C LEU A 85 -9.35 10.05 16.73
N GLY A 86 -9.45 10.39 18.03
CA GLY A 86 -9.47 9.39 19.10
C GLY A 86 -10.64 8.41 19.03
N ALA A 87 -11.85 8.91 18.72
CA ALA A 87 -13.01 8.04 18.55
C ALA A 87 -12.88 7.16 17.30
N LYS A 88 -12.32 7.70 16.20
CA LYS A 88 -12.01 6.89 15.00
C LYS A 88 -11.06 5.74 15.33
N LEU A 89 -10.00 6.01 16.09
CA LEU A 89 -9.03 4.98 16.48
C LEU A 89 -9.64 3.86 17.32
N VAL A 90 -10.44 4.23 18.33
CA VAL A 90 -11.12 3.24 19.16
C VAL A 90 -12.05 2.38 18.31
N GLN A 91 -12.86 2.98 17.43
CA GLN A 91 -13.80 2.23 16.57
C GLN A 91 -13.09 1.32 15.56
N VAL A 92 -11.93 1.70 15.04
CA VAL A 92 -11.13 0.86 14.13
C VAL A 92 -10.62 -0.39 14.85
N VAL A 93 -10.14 -0.23 16.09
CA VAL A 93 -9.46 -1.31 16.84
C VAL A 93 -10.41 -2.16 17.68
N GLU A 94 -11.56 -1.62 18.10
CA GLU A 94 -12.56 -2.32 18.92
C GLU A 94 -13.07 -3.62 18.30
N GLY A 95 -13.12 -3.71 16.96
CA GLY A 95 -13.49 -4.94 16.25
C GLY A 95 -12.55 -6.12 16.45
N PHE A 96 -11.26 -5.86 16.73
CA PHE A 96 -10.24 -6.90 16.93
C PHE A 96 -10.18 -7.39 18.37
N PHE A 97 -10.54 -6.54 19.33
CA PHE A 97 -10.43 -6.81 20.76
C PHE A 97 -11.79 -6.59 21.44
N PRO A 98 -12.80 -7.44 21.11
CA PRO A 98 -14.09 -7.36 21.76
C PRO A 98 -13.90 -7.57 23.27
N ASN A 99 -14.51 -6.70 24.08
CA ASN A 99 -14.43 -6.64 25.56
C ASN A 99 -13.29 -5.77 26.16
N GLU A 100 -12.37 -5.22 25.36
CA GLU A 100 -11.27 -4.38 25.88
C GLU A 100 -11.44 -2.87 25.63
N SER A 101 -12.66 -2.40 25.33
CA SER A 101 -12.95 -1.00 24.92
C SER A 101 -12.41 0.07 25.87
N GLN A 102 -12.40 -0.17 27.18
CA GLN A 102 -11.83 0.75 28.17
C GLN A 102 -10.31 0.87 28.03
N THR A 103 -9.62 -0.27 27.93
CA THR A 103 -8.17 -0.34 27.72
C THR A 103 -7.75 0.28 26.39
N ILE A 104 -8.53 0.05 25.33
CA ILE A 104 -8.31 0.64 24.01
C ILE A 104 -8.43 2.16 24.07
N ASN A 105 -9.44 2.68 24.78
CA ASN A 105 -9.62 4.13 24.92
C ASN A 105 -8.46 4.79 25.70
N ASP A 106 -7.98 4.15 26.77
CA ASP A 106 -6.83 4.65 27.53
C ASP A 106 -5.55 4.64 26.68
N LEU A 107 -5.32 3.56 25.92
CA LEU A 107 -4.20 3.44 24.98
C LEU A 107 -4.31 4.44 23.83
N ALA A 108 -5.49 4.66 23.28
CA ALA A 108 -5.73 5.67 22.24
C ALA A 108 -5.37 7.07 22.76
N GLY A 109 -5.78 7.40 24.00
CA GLY A 109 -5.38 8.63 24.66
C GLY A 109 -3.86 8.79 24.78
N LEU A 110 -3.13 7.71 25.06
CA LEU A 110 -1.67 7.69 25.13
C LEU A 110 -1.04 7.88 23.73
N VAL A 111 -1.49 7.11 22.74
CA VAL A 111 -1.01 7.14 21.35
C VAL A 111 -1.23 8.51 20.69
N LEU A 112 -2.30 9.22 21.05
CA LEU A 112 -2.54 10.58 20.60
C LEU A 112 -1.55 11.60 21.17
N ARG A 113 -1.17 11.42 22.45
CA ARG A 113 -0.25 12.34 23.16
C ARG A 113 1.20 12.13 22.76
N THR A 114 1.58 10.93 22.33
CA THR A 114 2.92 10.66 21.80
C THR A 114 3.08 11.30 20.42
N ASN A 115 3.92 12.34 20.35
CA ASN A 115 4.35 12.93 19.09
C ASN A 115 5.24 11.95 18.34
N TYR A 116 5.09 11.94 17.01
CA TYR A 116 5.72 11.06 16.02
C TYR A 116 7.26 11.02 15.97
N ARG A 117 7.99 11.51 16.99
CA ARG A 117 9.44 11.78 16.88
C ARG A 117 10.37 11.11 17.88
N SER A 118 9.89 10.26 18.78
CA SER A 118 10.80 9.53 19.67
C SER A 118 10.58 8.01 19.54
N PRO A 119 11.50 7.28 18.89
CA PRO A 119 11.62 5.82 19.11
C PRO A 119 11.89 5.49 20.58
N GLU A 120 12.33 6.47 21.37
CA GLU A 120 12.78 6.34 22.77
C GLU A 120 11.68 5.91 23.75
N THR A 121 10.39 6.13 23.45
CA THR A 121 9.31 5.60 24.32
C THR A 121 8.97 4.13 24.03
N LEU A 122 9.43 3.59 22.90
CA LEU A 122 9.25 2.18 22.52
C LEU A 122 10.44 1.31 22.93
N ASP A 123 11.60 1.89 23.25
CA ASP A 123 12.74 1.18 23.87
C ASP A 123 12.42 0.62 25.27
N THR A 124 11.30 1.04 25.87
CA THR A 124 10.79 0.48 27.13
C THR A 124 9.92 -0.77 26.94
N MET A 125 9.63 -1.18 25.70
CA MET A 125 8.95 -2.45 25.44
C MET A 125 10.00 -3.56 25.31
N PRO A 126 10.00 -4.56 26.21
CA PRO A 126 10.95 -5.65 26.12
C PRO A 126 10.64 -6.49 24.87
N ASN A 127 11.68 -6.76 24.09
CA ASN A 127 11.75 -7.73 22.99
C ASN A 127 11.03 -7.37 21.67
N ILE A 128 11.65 -6.49 20.88
CA ILE A 128 11.23 -6.11 19.50
C ILE A 128 11.58 -7.19 18.44
N GLN A 129 12.05 -8.37 18.86
CA GLN A 129 12.33 -9.50 17.96
C GLN A 129 11.17 -10.50 17.84
N SER A 130 10.07 -10.27 18.55
CA SER A 130 8.91 -11.16 18.58
C SER A 130 7.95 -10.85 17.42
N ASP A 131 7.39 -11.88 16.78
CA ASP A 131 6.30 -11.71 15.81
C ASP A 131 5.06 -11.14 16.51
N TYR A 132 4.18 -10.47 15.76
CA TYR A 132 2.95 -9.87 16.32
C TYR A 132 2.12 -10.84 17.19
N ALA A 133 2.11 -12.12 16.82
CA ALA A 133 1.37 -13.17 17.54
C ALA A 133 1.94 -13.49 18.93
N ASP A 134 3.23 -13.22 19.15
CA ASP A 134 3.93 -13.50 20.41
C ASP A 134 3.83 -12.34 21.42
N LEU A 135 3.23 -11.22 21.01
CA LEU A 135 3.05 -10.05 21.84
C LEU A 135 1.86 -10.20 22.79
N ASP A 136 1.94 -9.58 23.97
CA ASP A 136 0.81 -9.50 24.90
C ASP A 136 -0.38 -8.76 24.27
N SER A 137 -1.62 -9.07 24.68
CA SER A 137 -2.84 -8.40 24.17
C SER A 137 -2.72 -6.87 24.19
N ARG A 138 -2.15 -6.32 25.27
CA ARG A 138 -1.93 -4.88 25.41
C ARG A 138 -0.96 -4.30 24.38
N GLN A 139 0.08 -5.04 24.02
CA GLN A 139 1.05 -4.64 23.01
C GLN A 139 0.45 -4.74 21.61
N GLN A 140 -0.31 -5.80 21.32
CA GLN A 140 -1.04 -5.96 20.05
C GLN A 140 -2.04 -4.81 19.82
N MET A 141 -2.80 -4.44 20.86
CA MET A 141 -3.69 -3.26 20.83
C MET A 141 -2.94 -1.97 20.55
N ALA A 142 -1.82 -1.73 21.23
CA ALA A 142 -1.03 -0.52 21.04
C ALA A 142 -0.46 -0.41 19.62
N LEU A 143 0.04 -1.52 19.05
CA LEU A 143 0.52 -1.58 17.67
C LEU A 143 -0.60 -1.35 16.66
N SER A 144 -1.77 -1.97 16.88
CA SER A 144 -2.94 -1.79 16.03
C SER A 144 -3.41 -0.33 16.03
N LEU A 145 -3.44 0.32 17.19
CA LEU A 145 -3.76 1.74 17.34
C LEU A 145 -2.72 2.64 16.65
N LEU A 146 -1.43 2.32 16.75
CA LEU A 146 -0.37 3.06 16.08
C LEU A 146 -0.48 2.96 14.55
N ALA A 147 -0.73 1.76 14.04
CA ALA A 147 -0.95 1.51 12.62
C ALA A 147 -2.20 2.24 12.11
N ALA A 148 -3.32 2.15 12.82
CA ALA A 148 -4.54 2.88 12.50
C ALA A 148 -4.32 4.40 12.47
N LYS A 149 -3.56 4.95 13.42
CA LYS A 149 -3.22 6.39 13.46
C LYS A 149 -2.39 6.80 12.24
N GLN A 150 -1.38 6.00 11.88
CA GLN A 150 -0.55 6.27 10.71
C GLN A 150 -1.33 6.15 9.40
N LEU A 151 -2.19 5.14 9.28
CA LEU A 151 -3.05 4.94 8.11
C LEU A 151 -4.05 6.08 7.93
N LEU A 152 -4.77 6.46 8.99
CA LEU A 152 -5.69 7.61 8.94
C LEU A 152 -4.95 8.91 8.55
N ALA A 153 -3.73 9.11 9.04
CA ALA A 153 -2.91 10.25 8.67
C ALA A 153 -2.44 10.19 7.19
N ASN A 154 -2.13 9.00 6.66
CA ASN A 154 -1.75 8.81 5.26
C ASN A 154 -2.93 8.98 4.29
N LEU A 155 -4.13 8.55 4.70
CA LEU A 155 -5.38 8.72 3.95
C LEU A 155 -5.94 10.14 4.02
N THR A 156 -5.40 10.99 4.92
CA THR A 156 -5.80 12.39 5.05
C THR A 156 -4.80 13.31 4.35
N LEU A 157 -5.31 14.19 3.49
CA LEU A 157 -4.56 15.14 2.67
C LEU A 157 -4.88 16.57 3.15
N PRO A 158 -4.12 17.12 4.12
CA PRO A 158 -4.39 18.45 4.66
C PRO A 158 -3.88 19.54 3.72
N VAL A 159 -4.75 20.30 3.08
CA VAL A 159 -4.38 21.41 2.20
C VAL A 159 -4.79 22.74 2.81
N SER A 160 -4.08 23.83 2.55
CA SER A 160 -4.45 25.16 3.06
C SER A 160 -3.90 26.26 2.16
N ALA A 161 -4.27 27.52 2.41
CA ALA A 161 -3.65 28.65 1.70
C ALA A 161 -2.13 28.77 1.98
N THR A 162 -1.66 28.32 3.15
CA THR A 162 -0.23 28.32 3.51
C THR A 162 0.52 27.10 2.99
N GLN A 163 -0.19 25.98 2.80
CA GLN A 163 0.30 24.75 2.21
C GLN A 163 -0.64 24.33 1.07
N PRO A 164 -0.57 25.02 -0.08
CA PRO A 164 -1.50 24.81 -1.18
C PRO A 164 -1.24 23.51 -1.93
N VAL A 165 -0.04 22.92 -1.80
CA VAL A 165 0.32 21.67 -2.47
C VAL A 165 0.69 20.61 -1.43
N VAL A 166 0.06 19.45 -1.54
CA VAL A 166 0.39 18.25 -0.77
C VAL A 166 0.62 17.09 -1.69
N GLU A 167 1.73 16.39 -1.47
CA GLU A 167 2.06 15.15 -2.16
C GLU A 167 1.98 13.96 -1.20
N ARG A 168 1.45 12.85 -1.70
CA ARG A 168 1.44 11.54 -1.05
C ARG A 168 1.88 10.47 -2.02
N LEU A 169 2.62 9.51 -1.48
CA LEU A 169 3.04 8.32 -2.18
C LEU A 169 2.49 7.12 -1.43
N TRP A 170 1.80 6.25 -2.15
CA TRP A 170 1.29 4.99 -1.67
C TRP A 170 1.94 3.85 -2.45
N LEU A 171 2.64 2.95 -1.76
CA LEU A 171 3.26 1.80 -2.40
C LEU A 171 2.20 0.73 -2.66
N THR A 172 2.26 0.15 -3.85
CA THR A 172 1.40 -0.94 -4.27
C THR A 172 2.23 -2.11 -4.82
N SER A 173 1.62 -3.27 -5.01
CA SER A 173 2.28 -4.44 -5.63
C SER A 173 2.72 -4.21 -7.08
N LEU A 174 2.10 -3.25 -7.78
CA LEU A 174 2.35 -2.95 -9.20
C LEU A 174 3.19 -1.67 -9.40
N GLY A 175 3.48 -0.93 -8.33
CA GLY A 175 4.31 0.28 -8.38
C GLY A 175 3.93 1.30 -7.31
N ALA A 176 4.43 2.52 -7.44
CA ALA A 176 4.03 3.61 -6.55
C ALA A 176 2.86 4.38 -7.15
N LEU A 177 1.77 4.50 -6.40
CA LEU A 177 0.73 5.49 -6.65
C LEU A 177 1.22 6.82 -6.06
N THR A 178 1.30 7.86 -6.88
CA THR A 178 1.55 9.23 -6.39
C THR A 178 0.29 10.06 -6.52
N LEU A 179 0.01 10.86 -5.50
CA LEU A 179 -1.09 11.81 -5.44
C LEU A 179 -0.52 13.18 -5.10
N ARG A 180 -0.84 14.17 -5.93
CA ARG A 180 -0.50 15.57 -5.72
C ARG A 180 -1.79 16.37 -5.74
N VAL A 181 -2.12 16.95 -4.60
CA VAL A 181 -3.29 17.80 -4.42
C VAL A 181 -2.85 19.24 -4.41
N GLU A 182 -3.45 20.05 -5.26
CA GLU A 182 -3.25 21.49 -5.35
C GLU A 182 -4.54 22.23 -4.99
N TYR A 183 -4.42 23.20 -4.11
CA TYR A 183 -5.51 23.97 -3.56
C TYR A 183 -5.27 25.46 -3.80
N TYR A 184 -6.19 26.07 -4.54
CA TYR A 184 -6.13 27.48 -4.92
C TYR A 184 -7.39 28.21 -4.47
N THR A 185 -7.22 29.35 -3.81
CA THR A 185 -8.32 30.24 -3.43
C THR A 185 -8.16 31.59 -4.13
N LYS A 186 -9.13 31.97 -4.96
CA LYS A 186 -9.15 33.26 -5.66
C LYS A 186 -10.48 33.97 -5.39
N GLY A 187 -10.46 34.88 -4.41
CA GLY A 187 -11.67 35.56 -3.95
C GLY A 187 -12.63 34.57 -3.29
N ASP A 188 -13.85 34.49 -3.81
CA ASP A 188 -14.90 33.58 -3.32
C ASP A 188 -14.87 32.21 -4.03
N VAL A 189 -13.93 31.98 -4.94
CA VAL A 189 -13.80 30.73 -5.68
C VAL A 189 -12.61 29.93 -5.17
N THR A 190 -12.89 28.68 -4.82
CA THR A 190 -11.92 27.67 -4.43
C THR A 190 -11.79 26.65 -5.55
N GLN A 191 -10.56 26.35 -5.96
CA GLN A 191 -10.24 25.37 -6.98
C GLN A 191 -9.34 24.30 -6.36
N LEU A 192 -9.73 23.04 -6.53
CA LEU A 192 -9.01 21.87 -6.04
C LEU A 192 -8.66 21.01 -7.25
N VAL A 193 -7.37 20.78 -7.47
CA VAL A 193 -6.85 19.94 -8.53
C VAL A 193 -6.12 18.77 -7.90
N VAL A 194 -6.43 17.55 -8.33
CA VAL A 194 -5.70 16.35 -7.93
C VAL A 194 -5.04 15.79 -9.17
N HIS A 195 -3.72 15.68 -9.13
CA HIS A 195 -2.92 14.95 -10.09
C HIS A 195 -2.52 13.62 -9.46
N SER A 196 -2.61 12.53 -10.21
CA SER A 196 -2.07 11.24 -9.82
C SER A 196 -1.17 10.67 -10.89
N ASP A 197 -0.20 9.88 -10.47
CA ASP A 197 0.52 8.95 -11.33
C ASP A 197 0.13 7.53 -10.90
N LEU A 198 -0.62 6.85 -11.76
CA LEU A 198 -1.16 5.51 -11.49
C LEU A 198 -0.21 4.45 -12.05
N PRO A 199 0.13 3.40 -11.28
CA PRO A 199 0.97 2.30 -11.77
C PRO A 199 0.25 1.43 -12.83
N THR A 200 -1.07 1.52 -12.90
CA THR A 200 -1.95 0.74 -13.81
C THR A 200 -3.05 1.62 -14.40
N GLN A 201 -3.92 1.03 -15.22
CA GLN A 201 -5.22 1.64 -15.52
C GLN A 201 -6.02 1.87 -14.22
N GLY A 202 -6.84 2.92 -14.21
CA GLY A 202 -7.61 3.29 -13.04
C GLY A 202 -8.51 4.51 -13.25
N ILE A 203 -9.31 4.78 -12.23
CA ILE A 203 -10.32 5.82 -12.20
C ILE A 203 -10.07 6.68 -10.95
N LEU A 204 -10.01 8.00 -11.14
CA LEU A 204 -10.08 8.95 -10.03
C LEU A 204 -11.46 9.56 -9.97
N THR A 205 -12.06 9.53 -8.79
CA THR A 205 -13.32 10.21 -8.51
C THR A 205 -13.11 11.20 -7.37
N LEU A 206 -13.25 12.49 -7.65
CA LEU A 206 -13.17 13.56 -6.68
C LEU A 206 -14.57 14.12 -6.41
N GLN A 207 -14.98 14.18 -5.15
CA GLN A 207 -16.32 14.57 -4.74
C GLN A 207 -16.28 15.72 -3.73
N GLY A 208 -17.12 16.72 -3.95
CA GLY A 208 -17.29 17.89 -3.08
C GLY A 208 -18.48 18.75 -3.45
N ASN A 209 -19.22 19.24 -2.46
CA ASN A 209 -20.35 20.19 -2.58
C ASN A 209 -21.48 19.71 -3.51
N GLY A 210 -21.75 18.39 -3.51
CA GLY A 210 -22.69 17.79 -4.45
C GLY A 210 -22.20 17.78 -5.91
N SER A 211 -20.94 18.19 -6.15
CA SER A 211 -20.26 18.08 -7.44
C SER A 211 -19.31 16.88 -7.41
N ILE A 212 -19.18 16.24 -8.58
CA ILE A 212 -18.33 15.07 -8.77
C ILE A 212 -17.52 15.30 -10.05
N ALA A 213 -16.21 15.09 -9.97
CA ALA A 213 -15.30 15.08 -11.10
C ALA A 213 -14.69 13.68 -11.22
N ILE A 214 -14.72 13.12 -12.43
CA ILE A 214 -14.21 11.77 -12.70
C ILE A 214 -13.22 11.86 -13.86
N ALA A 215 -12.08 11.21 -13.70
CA ALA A 215 -11.18 10.92 -14.80
C ALA A 215 -10.87 9.43 -14.80
N GLN A 216 -10.59 8.87 -15.98
CA GLN A 216 -10.23 7.47 -16.16
C GLN A 216 -9.10 7.35 -17.16
N SER A 217 -8.20 6.39 -16.94
CA SER A 217 -7.14 6.04 -17.87
C SER A 217 -7.16 4.54 -18.13
N SER A 218 -7.03 4.15 -19.39
CA SER A 218 -6.84 2.77 -19.83
C SER A 218 -5.37 2.34 -19.86
N SER A 219 -4.45 3.21 -19.46
CA SER A 219 -3.02 2.92 -19.38
C SER A 219 -2.41 3.48 -18.09
N PRO A 220 -1.27 2.92 -17.61
CA PRO A 220 -0.48 3.54 -16.56
C PRO A 220 -0.11 4.99 -16.89
N GLY A 221 0.07 5.82 -15.87
CA GLY A 221 0.57 7.19 -16.01
C GLY A 221 -0.31 8.25 -15.35
N CYS A 222 -0.17 9.48 -15.85
CA CYS A 222 -0.75 10.65 -15.21
C CYS A 222 -2.25 10.80 -15.48
N LEU A 223 -3.02 11.00 -14.41
CA LEU A 223 -4.44 11.33 -14.44
C LEU A 223 -4.68 12.59 -13.60
N SER A 224 -5.68 13.41 -13.96
CA SER A 224 -6.03 14.58 -13.16
C SER A 224 -7.51 14.85 -13.13
N VAL A 225 -8.00 15.28 -11.97
CA VAL A 225 -9.38 15.71 -11.74
C VAL A 225 -9.39 17.08 -11.06
N GLU A 226 -10.39 17.88 -11.37
CA GLU A 226 -10.53 19.24 -10.87
C GLU A 226 -11.96 19.49 -10.37
N LEU A 227 -12.07 20.12 -9.21
CA LEU A 227 -13.32 20.67 -8.69
C LEU A 227 -13.16 22.17 -8.41
N THR A 228 -14.12 22.95 -8.90
CA THR A 228 -14.24 24.37 -8.57
C THR A 228 -15.51 24.61 -7.75
N CYS A 229 -15.37 25.23 -6.57
CA CYS A 229 -16.46 25.48 -5.63
C CYS A 229 -16.47 26.95 -5.20
N LYS A 230 -17.66 27.55 -5.09
CA LYS A 230 -17.84 28.93 -4.56
C LYS A 230 -17.91 29.01 -3.04
N GLN A 231 -17.92 27.89 -2.34
CA GLN A 231 -17.99 27.83 -0.89
C GLN A 231 -16.89 26.92 -0.36
N LEU A 232 -16.25 27.37 0.72
CA LEU A 232 -15.27 26.58 1.47
C LEU A 232 -15.95 25.34 2.05
N GLN A 233 -15.39 24.19 1.74
CA GLN A 233 -15.88 22.91 2.20
C GLN A 233 -15.07 22.39 3.39
N PRO A 234 -15.71 21.70 4.35
CA PRO A 234 -14.98 21.10 5.45
C PRO A 234 -14.07 19.95 5.00
N SER A 235 -14.48 19.21 3.97
CA SER A 235 -13.71 18.10 3.41
C SER A 235 -14.17 17.75 1.99
N TYR A 236 -13.27 17.13 1.23
CA TYR A 236 -13.53 16.49 -0.06
C TYR A 236 -13.13 15.01 0.03
N THR A 237 -13.79 14.17 -0.77
CA THR A 237 -13.45 12.75 -0.87
C THR A 237 -12.80 12.48 -2.22
N LEU A 238 -11.66 11.81 -2.19
CA LEU A 238 -10.96 11.32 -3.38
C LEU A 238 -10.94 9.80 -3.34
N GLU A 239 -11.48 9.18 -4.36
CA GLU A 239 -11.50 7.73 -4.55
C GLU A 239 -10.58 7.37 -5.71
N VAL A 240 -9.69 6.40 -5.46
CA VAL A 240 -8.74 5.87 -6.44
C VAL A 240 -9.08 4.39 -6.69
N ASP A 241 -9.71 4.11 -7.82
CA ASP A 241 -10.03 2.75 -8.23
C ASP A 241 -8.98 2.25 -9.23
N CYS A 242 -8.41 1.08 -8.98
CA CYS A 242 -7.40 0.42 -9.80
C CYS A 242 -7.75 -1.07 -9.89
N PRO A 243 -8.63 -1.47 -10.84
CA PRO A 243 -9.20 -2.83 -10.87
C PRO A 243 -8.18 -3.96 -11.02
N GLU A 244 -7.01 -3.67 -11.59
CA GLU A 244 -5.89 -4.62 -11.71
C GLU A 244 -5.11 -4.81 -10.41
N LEU A 245 -5.21 -3.83 -9.50
CA LEU A 245 -4.47 -3.81 -8.26
C LEU A 245 -5.28 -4.42 -7.11
N ASP A 246 -6.54 -4.02 -6.97
CA ASP A 246 -7.44 -4.51 -5.93
C ASP A 246 -8.91 -4.35 -6.37
N GLN A 247 -9.82 -5.10 -5.76
CA GLN A 247 -11.26 -4.96 -5.99
C GLN A 247 -11.86 -3.78 -5.22
N GLN A 248 -11.20 -3.33 -4.15
CA GLN A 248 -11.67 -2.19 -3.36
C GLN A 248 -10.87 -0.92 -3.70
N PRO A 249 -11.56 0.20 -3.97
CA PRO A 249 -10.91 1.47 -4.24
C PRO A 249 -10.27 2.03 -2.97
N LEU A 250 -9.21 2.81 -3.13
CA LEU A 250 -8.55 3.49 -2.02
C LEU A 250 -9.16 4.88 -1.81
N LEU A 251 -9.72 5.10 -0.62
CA LEU A 251 -10.41 6.35 -0.28
C LEU A 251 -9.52 7.28 0.55
N PHE A 252 -9.34 8.50 0.05
CA PHE A 252 -8.66 9.60 0.70
C PHE A 252 -9.63 10.73 1.05
N VAL A 253 -9.30 11.48 2.08
CA VAL A 253 -10.02 12.71 2.45
C VAL A 253 -9.09 13.89 2.36
N ILE A 254 -9.51 14.90 1.61
CA ILE A 254 -8.80 16.17 1.48
C ILE A 254 -9.47 17.15 2.43
N ASN A 255 -8.73 17.65 3.40
CA ASN A 255 -9.21 18.60 4.40
C ASN A 255 -8.59 19.97 4.15
N PRO A 256 -9.37 20.96 3.68
CA PRO A 256 -8.95 22.33 3.64
C PRO A 256 -8.84 22.86 5.08
N ALA A 257 -7.62 23.15 5.54
CA ALA A 257 -7.42 23.92 6.75
C ALA A 257 -7.57 25.41 6.42
N THR A 258 -8.41 26.08 7.21
CA THR A 258 -8.60 27.54 7.20
C THR A 258 -7.40 28.26 7.78
#